data_AF-A0A382IM82-F1
#
_entry.id   AF-A0A382IM82-F1
#
_cell.length_a   1.000
_cell.length_b   1.000
_cell.length_c   1.000
_cell.angle_alpha   90.00
_cell.angle_beta   90.00
_cell.angle_gamma   90.00
#
_symmetry.space_group_name_H-M   'P 1'
#
loop_
_entity.id
_entity.type
_entity.pdbx_description
1 polymer ?
#
loop_
_entity_poly.entity_id
_entity_poly.type
_entity_poly.pdbx_seq_one_letter_code
_entity_poly.pdbx_strand_id
1 'polypeptide(L)'
;MEGPAQGHYYFDKEIGGLKKSKNAYERPQPHACFILSVEDDLVGEGGIMDLWRQEARLFKFGSGTGSNFSNLRGNGESLSGGGKSSGLMSFLRIGDRAAGAIKSGGTTRRAAKMVTLDMDHPDIEEYIEWKAKEERKVAALAAGSRITRRSLKEIIKACWSQDEGEETRFDVQKNKALRKAIRKALDCFIPENYIYRVIQLARQGVKDIEFEEYDTSWTSEGYLTVSGQNSNNSVRLTNEFLRAVECDGDWNLIRRTDGKVAKTLPAKDLWEKVNYSAWSSADPGLQFHTTINEWHTCREDGPIRASNPCSEYMFLDDTACNLASINLMRFYDEEKGIFEVENYRHACRMWTLTLEISVIMAQFPNRAIAKKSFDFRTLGLGYANLGALLMMMGIPYDSENGRAICGAVSAMTTGAAYAMSAEMAGELGSFANFEKNRSPML
;
A
#
# COMPACT_ATOMS: atom_id res chain seq x y z
N MET A 1 -23.52 -15.49 14.28
CA MET A 1 -22.69 -16.32 13.40
C MET A 1 -21.56 -16.88 14.23
N GLU A 2 -21.20 -18.15 14.06
CA GLU A 2 -20.11 -18.80 14.79
C GLU A 2 -19.07 -19.34 13.79
N GLY A 3 -17.80 -19.30 14.17
CA GLY A 3 -16.68 -19.77 13.35
C GLY A 3 -15.46 -20.05 14.21
N PRO A 4 -14.50 -20.87 13.76
CA PRO A 4 -13.38 -21.29 14.60
C PRO A 4 -12.55 -20.07 15.06
N ALA A 5 -12.04 -20.12 16.29
CA ALA A 5 -11.15 -19.08 16.80
C ALA A 5 -9.93 -18.90 15.89
N GLN A 6 -9.57 -17.65 15.58
CA GLN A 6 -8.49 -17.32 14.64
C GLN A 6 -7.35 -16.54 15.29
N GLY A 7 -7.21 -16.67 16.61
CA GLY A 7 -6.13 -16.03 17.38
C GLY A 7 -6.31 -14.53 17.61
N HIS A 8 -7.54 -14.03 17.61
CA HIS A 8 -7.85 -12.63 17.93
C HIS A 8 -7.96 -12.40 19.45
N TYR A 9 -7.80 -11.16 19.86
CA TYR A 9 -7.83 -10.69 21.24
C TYR A 9 -8.76 -9.48 21.39
N TYR A 10 -9.28 -9.27 22.59
CA TYR A 10 -10.00 -8.04 22.96
C TYR A 10 -9.65 -7.66 24.40
N PHE A 11 -9.88 -6.39 24.75
CA PHE A 11 -9.77 -5.94 26.13
C PHE A 11 -11.10 -6.17 26.85
N ASP A 12 -11.05 -6.90 27.97
CA ASP A 12 -12.20 -7.21 28.81
C ASP A 12 -12.15 -6.31 30.05
N LYS A 13 -13.10 -5.38 30.14
CA LYS A 13 -13.17 -4.35 31.19
C LYS A 13 -13.43 -4.96 32.57
N GLU A 14 -14.17 -6.07 32.66
CA GLU A 14 -14.54 -6.67 33.95
C GLU A 14 -13.32 -7.28 34.66
N ILE A 15 -12.40 -7.84 33.89
CA ILE A 15 -11.13 -8.41 34.41
C ILE A 15 -9.97 -7.42 34.35
N GLY A 16 -10.14 -6.27 33.70
CA GLY A 16 -9.08 -5.27 33.49
C GLY A 16 -7.92 -5.76 32.62
N GLY A 17 -8.18 -6.61 31.62
CA GLY A 17 -7.10 -7.30 30.89
C GLY A 17 -7.48 -7.86 29.53
N LEU A 18 -6.48 -8.37 28.80
CA LEU A 18 -6.67 -8.96 27.48
C LEU A 18 -7.20 -10.40 27.56
N LYS A 19 -8.11 -10.73 26.65
CA LYS A 19 -8.68 -12.07 26.52
C LYS A 19 -8.67 -12.52 25.06
N LYS A 20 -8.48 -13.82 24.85
CA LYS A 20 -8.61 -14.42 23.51
C LYS A 20 -10.08 -14.51 23.14
N SER A 21 -10.41 -14.15 21.90
CA SER A 21 -11.74 -14.37 21.34
C SER A 21 -12.05 -15.86 21.24
N LYS A 22 -13.26 -16.24 21.66
CA LYS A 22 -13.72 -17.64 21.64
C LYS A 22 -14.02 -18.14 20.23
N ASN A 23 -14.45 -17.24 19.35
CA ASN A 23 -14.81 -17.55 17.97
C ASN A 23 -14.50 -16.34 17.06
N ALA A 24 -14.67 -16.51 15.75
CA ALA A 24 -14.31 -15.49 14.76
C ALA A 24 -15.30 -14.31 14.64
N TYR A 25 -16.53 -14.41 15.15
CA TYR A 25 -17.63 -13.50 14.78
C TYR A 25 -18.43 -12.93 15.95
N GLU A 26 -18.21 -13.39 17.19
CA GLU A 26 -18.82 -12.84 18.41
C GLU A 26 -18.47 -11.36 18.60
N ARG A 27 -17.27 -10.97 18.18
CA ARG A 27 -16.79 -9.59 18.17
C ARG A 27 -16.43 -9.18 16.75
N PRO A 28 -17.02 -8.09 16.19
CA PRO A 28 -16.73 -7.67 14.82
C PRO A 28 -15.31 -7.08 14.67
N GLN A 29 -14.87 -6.90 13.43
CA GLN A 29 -13.70 -6.08 13.08
C GLN A 29 -14.18 -4.78 12.40
N PRO A 30 -14.65 -3.77 13.16
CA PRO A 30 -15.17 -2.51 12.60
C PRO A 30 -14.06 -1.54 12.19
N HIS A 31 -12.79 -1.85 12.49
CA HIS A 31 -11.63 -1.02 12.16
C HIS A 31 -11.18 -1.35 10.75
N ALA A 32 -11.07 -0.34 9.88
CA ALA A 32 -10.62 -0.54 8.51
C ALA A 32 -9.09 -0.41 8.37
N CYS A 33 -8.45 0.30 9.31
CA CYS A 33 -7.09 0.77 9.18
C CYS A 33 -6.24 0.33 10.36
N PHE A 34 -5.09 -0.26 10.07
CA PHE A 34 -4.14 -0.76 11.07
C PHE A 34 -2.73 -0.30 10.74
N ILE A 35 -1.98 0.03 11.78
CA ILE A 35 -0.53 0.26 11.72
C ILE A 35 0.14 -0.89 12.48
N LEU A 36 1.11 -1.55 11.86
CA LEU A 36 1.84 -2.68 12.45
C LEU A 36 3.33 -2.36 12.54
N SER A 37 3.94 -2.65 13.68
CA SER A 37 5.41 -2.60 13.82
C SER A 37 6.07 -3.82 13.17
N VAL A 38 7.36 -3.68 12.86
CA VAL A 38 8.21 -4.79 12.41
C VAL A 38 9.60 -4.64 13.02
N GLU A 39 10.06 -5.72 13.64
CA GLU A 39 11.40 -5.83 14.20
C GLU A 39 12.34 -6.51 13.19
N ASP A 40 13.64 -6.22 13.30
CA ASP A 40 14.70 -6.80 12.48
C ASP A 40 15.07 -8.22 12.94
N ASP A 41 14.05 -9.07 12.94
CA ASP A 41 14.09 -10.51 13.24
C ASP A 41 13.27 -11.28 12.21
N LEU A 42 13.71 -12.48 11.83
CA LEU A 42 13.05 -13.24 10.77
C LEU A 42 11.75 -13.92 11.21
N VAL A 43 11.71 -14.57 12.38
CA VAL A 43 10.65 -15.54 12.75
C VAL A 43 10.06 -15.35 14.16
N GLY A 44 10.68 -14.52 14.99
CA GLY A 44 10.24 -14.17 16.33
C GLY A 44 8.92 -13.40 16.33
N GLU A 45 8.34 -13.25 17.52
CA GLU A 45 7.14 -12.42 17.71
C GLU A 45 7.50 -10.96 17.39
N GLY A 46 6.73 -10.31 16.51
CA GLY A 46 7.05 -8.97 16.01
C GLY A 46 8.04 -8.92 14.84
N GLY A 47 8.62 -10.07 14.44
CA GLY A 47 9.54 -10.16 13.29
C GLY A 47 8.84 -10.16 11.93
N ILE A 48 9.62 -10.27 10.86
CA ILE A 48 9.20 -10.15 9.45
C ILE A 48 8.13 -11.19 9.08
N MET A 49 8.34 -12.47 9.40
CA MET A 49 7.37 -13.52 9.06
C MET A 49 6.10 -13.44 9.93
N ASP A 50 6.23 -12.95 11.15
CA ASP A 50 5.08 -12.72 12.02
C ASP A 50 4.21 -11.57 11.51
N LEU A 51 4.82 -10.48 11.00
CA LEU A 51 4.09 -9.40 10.33
C LEU A 51 3.18 -9.95 9.23
N TRP A 52 3.71 -10.75 8.30
CA TRP A 52 2.91 -11.33 7.21
C TRP A 52 1.75 -12.20 7.72
N ARG A 53 1.96 -12.94 8.81
CA ARG A 53 0.90 -13.71 9.48
C ARG A 53 -0.19 -12.79 10.06
N GLN A 54 0.20 -11.69 10.69
CA GLN A 54 -0.73 -10.71 11.25
C GLN A 54 -1.53 -10.00 10.16
N GLU A 55 -0.87 -9.59 9.08
CA GLU A 55 -1.53 -9.00 7.90
C GLU A 55 -2.53 -9.95 7.28
N ALA A 56 -2.19 -11.23 7.13
CA ALA A 56 -3.11 -12.22 6.60
C ALA A 56 -4.39 -12.36 7.43
N ARG A 57 -4.29 -12.23 8.77
CA ARG A 57 -5.47 -12.21 9.65
C ARG A 57 -6.32 -10.96 9.40
N LEU A 58 -5.71 -9.79 9.26
CA LEU A 58 -6.42 -8.53 9.04
C LEU A 58 -7.10 -8.47 7.67
N PHE A 59 -6.38 -8.84 6.61
CA PHE A 59 -6.90 -8.89 5.25
C PHE A 59 -8.08 -9.84 5.14
N LYS A 60 -8.04 -11.00 5.80
CA LYS A 60 -9.15 -11.95 5.81
C LYS A 60 -10.49 -11.31 6.23
N PHE A 61 -10.45 -10.32 7.11
CA PHE A 61 -11.64 -9.63 7.62
C PHE A 61 -11.90 -8.25 6.99
N GLY A 62 -11.16 -7.88 5.93
CA GLY A 62 -11.49 -6.70 5.13
C GLY A 62 -10.66 -5.45 5.42
N SER A 63 -9.71 -5.51 6.35
CA SER A 63 -8.98 -4.32 6.80
C SER A 63 -7.61 -4.21 6.17
N GLY A 64 -7.14 -2.97 5.98
CA GLY A 64 -5.83 -2.69 5.42
C GLY A 64 -4.78 -2.37 6.49
N THR A 65 -3.51 -2.55 6.12
CA THR A 65 -2.37 -2.46 7.05
C THR A 65 -1.30 -1.53 6.52
N GLY A 66 -0.50 -0.94 7.40
CA GLY A 66 0.72 -0.28 6.98
C GLY A 66 1.83 -0.42 8.01
N SER A 67 3.06 -0.42 7.50
CA SER A 67 4.26 -0.64 8.30
C SER A 67 5.43 0.16 7.73
N ASN A 68 6.25 0.68 8.64
CA ASN A 68 7.54 1.28 8.29
C ASN A 68 8.63 0.23 8.45
N PHE A 69 9.34 -0.06 7.37
CA PHE A 69 10.36 -1.11 7.31
C PHE A 69 11.78 -0.58 7.58
N SER A 70 11.92 0.68 7.95
CA SER A 70 13.22 1.34 8.12
C SER A 70 14.08 0.78 9.23
N ASN A 71 13.52 -0.01 10.15
CA ASN A 71 14.30 -0.68 11.18
C ASN A 71 15.02 -1.93 10.66
N LEU A 72 14.61 -2.48 9.51
CA LEU A 72 15.24 -3.66 8.95
C LEU A 72 16.63 -3.34 8.43
N ARG A 73 17.57 -4.27 8.59
CA ARG A 73 18.92 -4.07 8.08
C ARG A 73 18.96 -4.10 6.55
N GLY A 74 19.76 -3.20 5.96
CA GLY A 74 19.94 -3.09 4.52
C GLY A 74 20.77 -4.23 3.91
N ASN A 75 20.85 -4.26 2.58
CA ASN A 75 21.61 -5.26 1.86
C ASN A 75 23.10 -5.24 2.25
N GLY A 76 23.67 -6.42 2.47
CA GLY A 76 25.09 -6.56 2.82
C GLY A 76 25.45 -6.24 4.28
N GLU A 77 24.50 -5.82 5.12
CA GLU A 77 24.71 -5.70 6.56
C GLU A 77 24.88 -7.07 7.23
N SER A 78 25.58 -7.11 8.37
CA SER A 78 25.96 -8.39 9.02
C SER A 78 24.77 -9.09 9.67
N LEU A 79 24.80 -10.42 9.69
CA LEU A 79 23.86 -11.26 10.44
C LEU A 79 24.47 -11.76 11.75
N SER A 80 23.64 -11.95 12.78
CA SER A 80 24.07 -12.46 14.10
C SER A 80 24.64 -13.88 14.02
N GLY A 81 24.06 -14.73 13.17
CA GLY A 81 24.53 -16.10 12.90
C GLY A 81 25.69 -16.19 11.89
N GLY A 82 26.26 -15.07 11.45
CA GLY A 82 27.25 -15.01 10.37
C GLY A 82 26.62 -14.86 8.98
N GLY A 83 27.40 -14.32 8.04
CA GLY A 83 26.93 -13.98 6.70
C GLY A 83 26.39 -12.54 6.59
N LYS A 84 25.68 -12.27 5.49
CA LYS A 84 25.17 -10.94 5.14
C LYS A 84 23.67 -10.99 4.82
N SER A 85 22.98 -9.92 5.17
CA SER A 85 21.57 -9.71 4.84
C SER A 85 21.37 -9.68 3.32
N SER A 86 20.26 -10.26 2.87
CA SER A 86 19.77 -10.14 1.49
C SER A 86 19.15 -8.76 1.19
N GLY A 87 19.03 -7.91 2.21
CA GLY A 87 18.44 -6.58 2.12
C GLY A 87 16.91 -6.58 2.22
N LEU A 88 16.38 -5.38 2.42
CA LEU A 88 14.97 -5.11 2.63
C LEU A 88 14.11 -5.58 1.44
N MET A 89 14.60 -5.31 0.22
CA MET A 89 13.83 -5.53 -1.01
C MET A 89 13.44 -6.99 -1.22
N SER A 90 14.24 -7.95 -0.76
CA SER A 90 13.89 -9.37 -0.82
C SER A 90 12.64 -9.69 -0.01
N PHE A 91 12.51 -9.12 1.19
CA PHE A 91 11.36 -9.34 2.06
C PHE A 91 10.12 -8.58 1.57
N LEU A 92 10.29 -7.36 1.04
CA LEU A 92 9.19 -6.60 0.46
C LEU A 92 8.56 -7.33 -0.73
N ARG A 93 9.35 -8.02 -1.56
CA ARG A 93 8.83 -8.86 -2.66
C ARG A 93 8.01 -10.05 -2.14
N ILE A 94 8.38 -10.65 -1.01
CA ILE A 94 7.58 -11.71 -0.38
C ILE A 94 6.24 -11.14 0.09
N GLY A 95 6.29 -10.01 0.79
CA GLY A 95 5.12 -9.31 1.30
C GLY A 95 4.13 -8.89 0.23
N ASP A 96 4.64 -8.33 -0.87
CA ASP A 96 3.85 -7.97 -2.05
C ASP A 96 3.11 -9.18 -2.62
N ARG A 97 3.77 -10.33 -2.74
CA ARG A 97 3.13 -11.57 -3.21
C ARG A 97 2.11 -12.12 -2.23
N ALA A 98 2.39 -12.04 -0.93
CA ALA A 98 1.45 -12.45 0.10
C ALA A 98 0.17 -11.60 0.05
N ALA A 99 0.30 -10.28 -0.08
CA ALA A 99 -0.83 -9.36 -0.21
C ALA A 99 -1.64 -9.65 -1.49
N GLY A 100 -0.98 -9.87 -2.63
CA GLY A 100 -1.64 -10.20 -3.90
C GLY A 100 -2.40 -11.53 -3.90
N ALA A 101 -1.98 -12.50 -3.07
CA ALA A 101 -2.63 -13.80 -2.96
C ALA A 101 -3.90 -13.78 -2.08
N ILE A 102 -4.07 -12.76 -1.23
CA ILE A 102 -5.16 -12.71 -0.24
C ILE A 102 -6.27 -11.78 -0.73
N LYS A 103 -7.47 -12.34 -0.85
CA LYS A 103 -8.70 -11.58 -1.12
C LYS A 103 -9.29 -11.05 0.18
N SER A 104 -9.44 -9.74 0.26
CA SER A 104 -9.86 -9.03 1.46
C SER A 104 -11.34 -9.28 1.79
N GLY A 105 -11.63 -9.67 3.03
CA GLY A 105 -12.99 -9.95 3.50
C GLY A 105 -13.65 -11.17 2.84
N GLY A 106 -12.90 -12.02 2.12
CA GLY A 106 -13.46 -13.09 1.29
C GLY A 106 -14.27 -12.59 0.08
N THR A 107 -14.13 -11.31 -0.28
CA THR A 107 -14.82 -10.68 -1.41
C THR A 107 -13.88 -10.55 -2.62
N THR A 108 -14.31 -9.86 -3.68
CA THR A 108 -13.46 -9.60 -4.87
C THR A 108 -12.39 -8.52 -4.65
N ARG A 109 -12.37 -7.83 -3.49
CA ARG A 109 -11.39 -6.77 -3.19
C ARG A 109 -10.02 -7.36 -2.81
N ARG A 110 -8.94 -6.76 -3.28
CA ARG A 110 -7.56 -7.14 -2.91
C ARG A 110 -7.20 -6.61 -1.52
N ALA A 111 -6.19 -7.21 -0.89
CA ALA A 111 -5.56 -6.65 0.30
C ALA A 111 -5.04 -5.23 0.02
N ALA A 112 -5.14 -4.35 1.01
CA ALA A 112 -4.63 -2.99 0.95
C ALA A 112 -3.47 -2.85 1.94
N LYS A 113 -2.29 -2.48 1.45
CA LYS A 113 -1.06 -2.40 2.24
C LYS A 113 -0.31 -1.09 1.98
N MET A 114 0.21 -0.45 3.03
CA MET A 114 1.24 0.59 2.93
C MET A 114 2.61 0.01 3.32
N VAL A 115 3.61 0.26 2.49
CA VAL A 115 5.01 0.02 2.80
C VAL A 115 5.68 1.38 2.90
N THR A 116 6.29 1.69 4.03
CA THR A 116 6.99 2.95 4.26
C THR A 116 8.48 2.75 4.47
N LEU A 117 9.30 3.65 3.94
CA LEU A 117 10.75 3.67 4.15
C LEU A 117 11.29 5.08 4.37
N ASP A 118 12.21 5.24 5.31
CA ASP A 118 12.85 6.50 5.67
C ASP A 118 13.98 6.82 4.67
N MET A 119 14.16 8.11 4.36
CA MET A 119 15.09 8.56 3.31
C MET A 119 16.57 8.25 3.57
N ASP A 120 16.94 7.90 4.81
CA ASP A 120 18.30 7.55 5.22
C ASP A 120 18.56 6.03 5.16
N HIS A 121 17.59 5.22 4.75
CA HIS A 121 17.76 3.76 4.72
C HIS A 121 18.79 3.33 3.65
N PRO A 122 19.68 2.35 3.91
CA PRO A 122 20.70 1.91 2.93
C PRO A 122 20.13 1.44 1.58
N ASP A 123 18.96 0.84 1.58
CA ASP A 123 18.28 0.33 0.38
C ASP A 123 17.31 1.35 -0.27
N ILE A 124 17.33 2.63 0.15
CA ILE A 124 16.34 3.63 -0.27
C ILE A 124 16.30 3.87 -1.80
N GLU A 125 17.45 3.86 -2.46
CA GLU A 125 17.52 4.07 -3.92
C GLU A 125 16.79 2.95 -4.69
N GLU A 126 16.97 1.69 -4.27
CA GLU A 126 16.29 0.56 -4.91
C GLU A 126 14.79 0.60 -4.62
N TYR A 127 14.41 0.96 -3.39
CA TYR A 127 13.01 1.09 -2.99
C TYR A 127 12.26 2.16 -3.80
N ILE A 128 12.83 3.36 -3.96
CA ILE A 128 12.22 4.46 -4.72
C ILE A 128 11.94 4.03 -6.17
N GLU A 129 12.93 3.43 -6.81
CA GLU A 129 12.85 3.09 -8.24
C GLU A 129 12.08 1.77 -8.50
N TRP A 130 11.65 1.06 -7.45
CA TRP A 130 11.15 -0.31 -7.54
C TRP A 130 9.96 -0.45 -8.49
N LYS A 131 8.86 0.27 -8.23
CA LYS A 131 7.63 0.18 -9.03
C LYS A 131 7.86 0.61 -10.47
N ALA A 132 8.51 1.75 -10.68
CA ALA A 132 8.84 2.24 -12.03
C ALA A 132 9.68 1.23 -12.83
N LYS A 133 10.64 0.55 -12.19
CA LYS A 133 11.43 -0.52 -12.84
C LYS A 133 10.57 -1.75 -13.17
N GLU A 134 9.63 -2.12 -12.31
CA GLU A 134 8.73 -3.26 -12.53
C GLU A 134 7.71 -2.98 -13.64
N GLU A 135 7.18 -1.77 -13.75
CA GLU A 135 6.29 -1.37 -14.87
C GLU A 135 6.98 -1.42 -16.23
N ARG A 136 8.27 -1.02 -16.30
CA ARG A 136 9.07 -1.19 -17.52
C ARG A 136 9.17 -2.66 -17.94
N LYS A 137 9.21 -3.61 -16.98
CA LYS A 137 9.17 -5.04 -17.29
C LYS A 137 7.82 -5.44 -17.88
N VAL A 138 6.70 -4.92 -17.36
CA VAL A 138 5.36 -5.16 -17.95
C VAL A 138 5.29 -4.67 -19.39
N ALA A 139 5.81 -3.47 -19.67
CA ALA A 139 5.87 -2.95 -21.03
C ALA A 139 6.69 -3.85 -21.96
N ALA A 140 7.85 -4.34 -21.49
CA ALA A 140 8.68 -5.28 -22.24
C ALA A 140 7.98 -6.63 -22.47
N LEU A 141 7.26 -7.16 -21.47
CA LEU A 141 6.48 -8.40 -21.58
C LEU A 141 5.36 -8.25 -22.60
N ALA A 142 4.58 -7.16 -22.54
CA ALA A 142 3.48 -6.91 -23.48
C ALA A 142 3.97 -6.72 -24.92
N ALA A 143 5.07 -5.97 -25.12
CA ALA A 143 5.67 -5.83 -26.44
C ALA A 143 6.25 -7.15 -26.95
N GLY A 144 7.03 -7.83 -26.10
CA GLY A 144 7.69 -9.10 -26.42
C GLY A 144 6.72 -10.23 -26.74
N SER A 145 5.61 -10.35 -26.00
CA SER A 145 4.60 -11.38 -26.26
C SER A 145 3.91 -11.21 -27.62
N ARG A 146 3.58 -9.96 -27.98
CA ARG A 146 2.97 -9.63 -29.28
C ARG A 146 3.92 -9.87 -30.45
N ILE A 147 5.18 -9.45 -30.31
CA ILE A 147 6.22 -9.70 -31.31
C ILE A 147 6.44 -11.20 -31.48
N THR A 148 6.55 -11.94 -30.37
CA THR A 148 6.72 -13.40 -30.37
C THR A 148 5.57 -14.09 -31.08
N ARG A 149 4.31 -13.81 -30.70
CA ARG A 149 3.15 -14.40 -31.38
C ARG A 149 3.16 -14.13 -32.88
N ARG A 150 3.39 -12.87 -33.28
CA ARG A 150 3.44 -12.49 -34.71
C ARG A 150 4.52 -13.27 -35.45
N SER A 151 5.75 -13.29 -34.93
CA SER A 151 6.88 -13.98 -35.56
C SER A 151 6.65 -15.49 -35.68
N LEU A 152 6.12 -16.12 -34.63
CA LEU A 152 5.83 -17.55 -34.65
C LEU A 152 4.68 -17.88 -35.61
N LYS A 153 3.64 -17.02 -35.71
CA LYS A 153 2.55 -17.17 -36.70
C LYS A 153 3.05 -16.98 -38.14
N GLU A 154 4.00 -16.09 -38.37
CA GLU A 154 4.64 -15.94 -39.68
C GLU A 154 5.44 -17.19 -40.07
N ILE A 155 6.16 -17.80 -39.11
CA ILE A 155 6.92 -19.03 -39.33
C ILE A 155 5.98 -20.18 -39.68
N ILE A 156 4.90 -20.41 -38.91
CA ILE A 156 3.98 -21.52 -39.21
C ILE A 156 3.27 -21.30 -40.55
N LYS A 157 2.86 -20.07 -40.86
CA LYS A 157 2.28 -19.74 -42.16
C LYS A 157 3.26 -20.02 -43.31
N ALA A 158 4.55 -19.72 -43.12
CA ALA A 158 5.59 -19.99 -44.10
C ALA A 158 5.86 -21.49 -44.29
N CYS A 159 5.69 -22.32 -43.25
CA CYS A 159 5.71 -23.78 -43.39
C CYS A 159 4.55 -24.32 -44.25
N TRP A 160 3.45 -23.58 -44.39
CA TRP A 160 2.24 -24.00 -45.12
C TRP A 160 1.94 -23.17 -46.38
N SER A 161 2.90 -22.40 -46.89
CA SER A 161 2.74 -21.65 -48.14
C SER A 161 2.60 -22.59 -49.36
N GLN A 162 1.74 -22.22 -50.33
CA GLN A 162 1.34 -23.07 -51.45
C GLN A 162 2.45 -23.35 -52.49
N ASP A 163 3.56 -22.62 -52.45
CA ASP A 163 4.62 -22.71 -53.46
C ASP A 163 5.56 -23.91 -53.28
N GLU A 164 5.38 -24.75 -52.25
CA GLU A 164 6.33 -25.81 -51.90
C GLU A 164 5.68 -27.19 -51.65
N GLY A 165 6.33 -28.24 -52.18
CA GLY A 165 5.92 -29.64 -52.00
C GLY A 165 5.96 -30.10 -50.53
N GLU A 166 5.32 -31.22 -50.23
CA GLU A 166 5.19 -31.74 -48.85
C GLU A 166 6.54 -31.98 -48.15
N GLU A 167 7.58 -32.41 -48.88
CA GLU A 167 8.90 -32.65 -48.30
C GLU A 167 9.77 -31.39 -48.09
N THR A 168 9.58 -30.33 -48.91
CA THR A 168 10.49 -29.17 -48.90
C THR A 168 10.01 -28.05 -47.98
N ARG A 169 8.71 -27.99 -47.70
CA ARG A 169 8.09 -26.88 -46.95
C ARG A 169 8.60 -26.70 -45.51
N PHE A 170 9.17 -27.74 -44.89
CA PHE A 170 9.73 -27.69 -43.53
C PHE A 170 11.26 -27.65 -43.48
N ASP A 171 11.92 -27.53 -44.63
CA ASP A 171 13.36 -27.44 -44.77
C ASP A 171 13.77 -25.97 -44.89
N VAL A 172 14.50 -25.45 -43.89
CA VAL A 172 14.92 -24.04 -43.83
C VAL A 172 15.85 -23.65 -45.00
N GLN A 173 16.56 -24.61 -45.59
CA GLN A 173 17.45 -24.35 -46.72
C GLN A 173 16.71 -24.32 -48.06
N LYS A 174 15.61 -25.07 -48.18
CA LYS A 174 14.82 -25.13 -49.42
C LYS A 174 13.69 -24.11 -49.40
N ASN A 175 13.05 -23.92 -48.25
CA ASN A 175 11.92 -23.01 -48.11
C ASN A 175 12.34 -21.55 -47.94
N LYS A 176 12.20 -20.76 -49.02
CA LYS A 176 12.59 -19.34 -49.02
C LYS A 176 11.72 -18.50 -48.09
N ALA A 177 10.42 -18.77 -48.03
CA ALA A 177 9.48 -18.06 -47.17
C ALA A 177 9.79 -18.34 -45.70
N LEU A 178 10.05 -19.61 -45.36
CA LEU A 178 10.41 -20.05 -44.01
C LEU A 178 11.74 -19.45 -43.58
N ARG A 179 12.78 -19.51 -44.43
CA ARG A 179 14.08 -18.89 -44.14
C ARG A 179 13.95 -17.39 -43.86
N LYS A 180 13.12 -16.68 -44.64
CA LYS A 180 12.86 -15.25 -44.45
C LYS A 180 12.12 -14.99 -43.12
N ALA A 181 11.11 -15.78 -42.78
CA ALA A 181 10.38 -15.67 -41.53
C ALA A 181 11.28 -15.95 -40.31
N ILE A 182 12.13 -16.98 -40.38
CA ILE A 182 13.12 -17.30 -39.34
C ILE A 182 14.10 -16.15 -39.15
N ARG A 183 14.67 -15.62 -40.24
CA ARG A 183 15.60 -14.48 -40.15
C ARG A 183 14.96 -13.28 -39.46
N LYS A 184 13.74 -12.92 -39.85
CA LYS A 184 12.97 -11.85 -39.17
C LYS A 184 12.71 -12.13 -37.69
N ALA A 185 12.41 -13.38 -37.33
CA ALA A 185 12.20 -13.75 -35.94
C ALA A 185 13.48 -13.63 -35.11
N LEU A 186 14.63 -14.04 -35.67
CA LEU A 186 15.95 -13.87 -35.04
C LEU A 186 16.32 -12.40 -34.91
N ASP A 187 16.04 -11.57 -35.92
CA ASP A 187 16.24 -10.11 -35.87
C ASP A 187 15.38 -9.45 -34.76
N CYS A 188 14.26 -10.09 -34.39
CA CYS A 188 13.39 -9.70 -33.28
C CYS A 188 13.74 -10.38 -31.94
N PHE A 189 14.90 -11.04 -31.84
CA PHE A 189 15.37 -11.76 -30.65
C PHE A 189 14.45 -12.89 -30.17
N ILE A 190 13.69 -13.50 -31.08
CA ILE A 190 12.88 -14.68 -30.73
C ILE A 190 13.81 -15.88 -30.49
N PRO A 191 13.71 -16.55 -29.33
CA PRO A 191 14.62 -17.65 -29.02
C PRO A 191 14.52 -18.81 -30.02
N GLU A 192 15.66 -19.34 -30.44
CA GLU A 192 15.76 -20.39 -31.46
C GLU A 192 14.95 -21.65 -31.12
N ASN A 193 14.84 -21.98 -29.83
CA ASN A 193 14.06 -23.14 -29.37
C ASN A 193 12.57 -23.00 -29.70
N TYR A 194 11.99 -21.79 -29.66
CA TYR A 194 10.59 -21.56 -30.07
C TYR A 194 10.44 -21.71 -31.58
N ILE A 195 11.36 -21.16 -32.36
CA ILE A 195 11.38 -21.29 -33.82
C ILE A 195 11.41 -22.78 -34.21
N TYR A 196 12.35 -23.53 -33.64
CA TYR A 196 12.50 -24.96 -33.90
C TYR A 196 11.24 -25.75 -33.52
N ARG A 197 10.66 -25.48 -32.33
CA ARG A 197 9.40 -26.12 -31.89
C ARG A 197 8.24 -25.86 -32.83
N VAL A 198 8.08 -24.63 -33.34
CA VAL A 198 7.00 -24.31 -34.30
C VAL A 198 7.16 -25.09 -35.60
N ILE A 199 8.38 -25.22 -36.11
CA ILE A 199 8.64 -26.04 -37.33
C ILE A 199 8.34 -27.52 -37.06
N GLN A 200 8.72 -28.03 -35.89
CA GLN A 200 8.38 -29.41 -35.49
C GLN A 200 6.87 -29.63 -35.40
N LEU A 201 6.13 -28.71 -34.79
CA LEU A 201 4.67 -28.77 -34.73
C LEU A 201 4.06 -28.73 -36.13
N ALA A 202 4.58 -27.89 -37.02
CA ALA A 202 4.14 -27.83 -38.41
C ALA A 202 4.34 -29.17 -39.13
N ARG A 203 5.47 -29.87 -38.89
CA ARG A 203 5.72 -31.23 -39.41
C ARG A 203 4.70 -32.26 -38.91
N GLN A 204 4.11 -32.04 -37.74
CA GLN A 204 3.05 -32.88 -37.17
C GLN A 204 1.65 -32.52 -37.69
N GLY A 205 1.54 -31.58 -38.64
CA GLY A 205 0.26 -31.19 -39.24
C GLY A 205 -0.39 -29.96 -38.60
N VAL A 206 0.24 -29.32 -37.62
CA VAL A 206 -0.28 -28.11 -36.98
C VAL A 206 -0.18 -26.92 -37.94
N LYS A 207 -1.29 -26.19 -38.15
CA LYS A 207 -1.38 -25.07 -39.12
C LYS A 207 -1.47 -23.68 -38.48
N ASP A 208 -1.83 -23.61 -37.20
CA ASP A 208 -1.83 -22.38 -36.43
C ASP A 208 -1.29 -22.65 -35.03
N ILE A 209 -0.82 -21.59 -34.39
CA ILE A 209 -0.32 -21.63 -33.02
C ILE A 209 -0.98 -20.54 -32.20
N GLU A 210 -1.23 -20.86 -30.95
CA GLU A 210 -1.59 -19.90 -29.94
C GLU A 210 -0.37 -19.56 -29.10
N PHE A 211 -0.22 -18.27 -28.84
CA PHE A 211 0.79 -17.74 -27.94
C PHE A 211 0.12 -16.60 -27.19
N GLU A 212 0.23 -16.63 -25.87
CA GLU A 212 -0.41 -15.68 -24.98
C GLU A 212 0.11 -14.26 -25.24
N GLU A 213 -0.79 -13.29 -25.28
CA GLU A 213 -0.43 -11.88 -25.36
C GLU A 213 -0.73 -11.20 -24.03
N TYR A 214 0.30 -10.55 -23.48
CA TYR A 214 0.12 -9.65 -22.36
C TYR A 214 -0.22 -8.24 -22.85
N ASP A 215 -0.88 -7.49 -21.99
CA ASP A 215 -1.10 -6.05 -22.15
C ASP A 215 -0.63 -5.30 -20.89
N THR A 216 -0.66 -3.96 -20.98
CA THR A 216 -0.21 -3.06 -19.93
C THR A 216 -1.33 -2.65 -18.97
N SER A 217 -2.50 -3.29 -19.03
CA SER A 217 -3.55 -3.05 -18.04
C SER A 217 -3.07 -3.51 -16.67
N TRP A 218 -3.39 -2.75 -15.62
CA TRP A 218 -3.08 -3.12 -14.24
C TRP A 218 -3.80 -4.41 -13.78
N THR A 219 -4.84 -4.84 -14.51
CA THR A 219 -5.54 -6.11 -14.29
C THR A 219 -4.98 -7.27 -15.11
N SER A 220 -3.96 -7.06 -15.95
CA SER A 220 -3.46 -8.06 -16.87
C SER A 220 -2.63 -9.13 -16.16
N GLU A 221 -2.55 -10.33 -16.75
CA GLU A 221 -1.68 -11.39 -16.23
C GLU A 221 -0.22 -10.95 -16.20
N GLY A 222 0.24 -10.19 -17.21
CA GLY A 222 1.58 -9.62 -17.24
C GLY A 222 1.85 -8.73 -16.03
N TYR A 223 0.90 -7.87 -15.65
CA TYR A 223 1.01 -7.01 -14.48
C TYR A 223 1.06 -7.82 -13.17
N LEU A 224 0.34 -8.94 -13.11
CA LEU A 224 0.38 -9.85 -11.97
C LEU A 224 1.74 -10.57 -11.83
N THR A 225 2.56 -10.64 -12.88
CA THR A 225 3.88 -11.30 -12.81
C THR A 225 4.99 -10.41 -12.27
N VAL A 226 4.80 -9.10 -12.16
CA VAL A 226 5.80 -8.19 -11.60
C VAL A 226 5.56 -7.91 -10.12
N SER A 227 6.55 -7.36 -9.44
CA SER A 227 6.51 -7.12 -7.99
C SER A 227 6.20 -5.66 -7.64
N GLY A 228 5.85 -5.45 -6.38
CA GLY A 228 5.61 -4.12 -5.79
C GLY A 228 4.27 -3.52 -6.16
N GLN A 229 3.33 -4.29 -6.70
CA GLN A 229 2.06 -3.80 -7.24
C GLN A 229 0.88 -3.97 -6.27
N ASN A 230 1.06 -4.69 -5.16
CA ASN A 230 0.03 -5.00 -4.18
C ASN A 230 0.16 -4.18 -2.90
N SER A 231 0.91 -3.08 -2.95
CA SER A 231 1.03 -2.09 -1.88
C SER A 231 1.11 -0.67 -2.44
N ASN A 232 0.68 0.30 -1.65
CA ASN A 232 1.15 1.68 -1.77
C ASN A 232 2.54 1.76 -1.16
N ASN A 233 3.44 2.46 -1.81
CA ASN A 233 4.80 2.68 -1.35
C ASN A 233 4.97 4.16 -1.02
N SER A 234 5.57 4.50 0.12
CA SER A 234 5.82 5.88 0.48
C SER A 234 7.18 6.06 1.13
N VAL A 235 7.82 7.18 0.83
CA VAL A 235 9.05 7.60 1.50
C VAL A 235 8.74 8.60 2.60
N ARG A 236 9.51 8.53 3.69
CA ARG A 236 9.41 9.46 4.80
C ARG A 236 10.50 10.51 4.77
N LEU A 237 10.06 11.74 4.61
CA LEU A 237 10.90 12.92 4.48
C LEU A 237 10.99 13.64 5.82
N THR A 238 12.18 14.05 6.21
CA THR A 238 12.37 14.96 7.34
C THR A 238 12.64 16.38 6.83
N ASN A 239 12.47 17.37 7.71
CA ASN A 239 12.84 18.76 7.40
C ASN A 239 14.34 18.88 7.08
N GLU A 240 15.20 18.07 7.71
CA GLU A 240 16.64 18.04 7.43
C GLU A 240 16.93 17.55 6.01
N PHE A 241 16.23 16.51 5.54
CA PHE A 241 16.38 16.03 4.16
C PHE A 241 15.97 17.12 3.16
N LEU A 242 14.81 17.75 3.36
CA LEU A 242 14.33 18.80 2.48
C LEU A 242 15.28 20.01 2.45
N ARG A 243 15.81 20.42 3.61
CA ARG A 243 16.85 21.46 3.67
C ARG A 243 18.14 21.05 2.94
N ALA A 244 18.55 19.79 3.04
CA ALA A 244 19.70 19.30 2.29
C ALA A 244 19.45 19.37 0.77
N VAL A 245 18.23 19.11 0.30
CA VAL A 245 17.84 19.30 -1.11
C VAL A 245 17.90 20.77 -1.52
N GLU A 246 17.31 21.66 -0.72
CA GLU A 246 17.27 23.11 -1.01
C GLU A 246 18.65 23.76 -1.04
N CYS A 247 19.58 23.29 -0.19
CA CYS A 247 20.92 23.83 -0.03
C CYS A 247 22.00 23.09 -0.85
N ASP A 248 21.61 22.24 -1.81
CA ASP A 248 22.52 21.40 -2.60
C ASP A 248 23.54 20.61 -1.71
N GLY A 249 23.06 20.10 -0.58
CA GLY A 249 23.85 19.37 0.42
C GLY A 249 23.89 17.84 0.20
N ASP A 250 24.71 17.19 1.01
CA ASP A 250 24.84 15.73 1.04
C ASP A 250 23.81 15.09 1.99
N TRP A 251 23.47 13.84 1.69
CA TRP A 251 22.61 12.98 2.49
C TRP A 251 23.28 11.63 2.76
N ASN A 252 23.28 11.21 4.02
CA ASN A 252 23.90 9.96 4.44
C ASN A 252 22.87 8.86 4.57
N LEU A 253 23.14 7.72 3.95
CA LEU A 253 22.42 6.48 4.18
C LEU A 253 23.07 5.74 5.35
N ILE A 254 22.28 5.34 6.34
CA ILE A 254 22.77 4.88 7.65
C ILE A 254 22.44 3.40 7.86
N ARG A 255 23.46 2.60 8.16
CA ARG A 255 23.34 1.18 8.49
C ARG A 255 22.53 0.97 9.77
N ARG A 256 21.63 -0.02 9.79
CA ARG A 256 20.80 -0.30 10.98
C ARG A 256 21.52 -1.16 12.02
N THR A 257 22.56 -1.89 11.62
CA THR A 257 23.31 -2.80 12.51
C THR A 257 24.35 -2.10 13.38
N ASP A 258 24.99 -1.04 12.89
CA ASP A 258 26.08 -0.34 13.60
C ASP A 258 26.03 1.19 13.53
N GLY A 259 25.00 1.77 12.90
CA GLY A 259 24.81 3.22 12.80
C GLY A 259 25.83 3.95 11.93
N LYS A 260 26.70 3.24 11.22
CA LYS A 260 27.70 3.85 10.34
C LYS A 260 27.07 4.26 9.01
N VAL A 261 27.70 5.23 8.35
CA VAL A 261 27.33 5.62 6.98
C VAL A 261 27.61 4.46 6.03
N ALA A 262 26.57 3.98 5.35
CA ALA A 262 26.67 3.04 4.24
C ALA A 262 27.13 3.73 2.96
N LYS A 263 26.55 4.89 2.66
CA LYS A 263 26.78 5.67 1.44
C LYS A 263 26.39 7.13 1.68
N THR A 264 27.10 8.06 1.06
CA THR A 264 26.73 9.47 0.99
C THR A 264 26.32 9.81 -0.43
N LEU A 265 25.25 10.59 -0.59
CA LEU A 265 24.64 10.96 -1.86
C LEU A 265 24.38 12.47 -1.88
N PRO A 266 24.43 13.15 -3.03
CA PRO A 266 23.79 14.45 -3.17
C PRO A 266 22.29 14.31 -2.86
N ALA A 267 21.75 15.10 -1.93
CA ALA A 267 20.34 15.01 -1.52
C ALA A 267 19.40 15.25 -2.71
N LYS A 268 19.78 16.17 -3.59
CA LYS A 268 19.06 16.51 -4.83
C LYS A 268 18.95 15.34 -5.79
N ASP A 269 20.01 14.56 -5.98
CA ASP A 269 19.97 13.38 -6.85
C ASP A 269 18.99 12.34 -6.33
N LEU A 270 18.95 12.14 -5.01
CA LEU A 270 17.98 11.24 -4.38
C LEU A 270 16.54 11.77 -4.52
N TRP A 271 16.35 13.09 -4.38
CA TRP A 271 15.06 13.74 -4.60
C TRP A 271 14.57 13.62 -6.06
N GLU A 272 15.45 13.81 -7.04
CA GLU A 272 15.12 13.62 -8.45
C GLU A 272 14.69 12.18 -8.76
N LYS A 273 15.27 11.18 -8.10
CA LYS A 273 14.80 9.79 -8.21
C LYS A 273 13.38 9.61 -7.68
N VAL A 274 13.03 10.27 -6.57
CA VAL A 274 11.65 10.27 -6.03
C VAL A 274 10.71 10.91 -7.05
N ASN A 275 11.03 12.11 -7.54
CA ASN A 275 10.20 12.83 -8.51
C ASN A 275 9.99 12.04 -9.79
N TYR A 276 11.06 11.49 -10.35
CA TYR A 276 10.99 10.69 -11.57
C TYR A 276 10.16 9.41 -11.39
N SER A 277 10.34 8.71 -10.27
CA SER A 277 9.61 7.46 -10.00
C SER A 277 8.12 7.74 -9.77
N ALA A 278 7.79 8.79 -9.02
CA ALA A 278 6.42 9.23 -8.78
C ALA A 278 5.74 9.68 -10.07
N TRP A 279 6.43 10.43 -10.95
CA TRP A 279 5.91 10.76 -12.27
C TRP A 279 5.71 9.52 -13.15
N SER A 280 6.64 8.57 -13.09
CA SER A 280 6.61 7.38 -13.95
C SER A 280 5.56 6.35 -13.54
N SER A 281 5.30 6.19 -12.24
CA SER A 281 4.54 5.07 -11.68
C SER A 281 3.52 5.44 -10.59
N ALA A 282 3.33 6.74 -10.32
CA ALA A 282 2.55 7.28 -9.20
C ALA A 282 3.08 6.95 -7.78
N ASP A 283 4.24 6.30 -7.69
CA ASP A 283 4.90 5.94 -6.43
C ASP A 283 6.42 6.23 -6.48
N PRO A 284 7.06 6.47 -5.31
CA PRO A 284 6.47 6.46 -3.98
C PRO A 284 5.69 7.74 -3.66
N GLY A 285 4.67 7.62 -2.82
CA GLY A 285 4.04 8.74 -2.13
C GLY A 285 4.97 9.38 -1.09
N LEU A 286 4.58 10.54 -0.58
CA LEU A 286 5.38 11.32 0.37
C LEU A 286 4.71 11.37 1.74
N GLN A 287 5.48 11.15 2.79
CA GLN A 287 5.06 11.33 4.17
C GLN A 287 6.04 12.25 4.89
N PHE A 288 5.58 13.43 5.33
CA PHE A 288 6.42 14.42 6.00
C PHE A 288 6.59 14.06 7.49
N HIS A 289 7.62 13.25 7.79
CA HIS A 289 7.86 12.67 9.12
C HIS A 289 7.87 13.72 10.23
N THR A 290 8.60 14.83 10.01
CA THR A 290 8.74 15.91 10.99
C THR A 290 7.38 16.55 11.28
N THR A 291 6.67 17.02 10.26
CA THR A 291 5.33 17.62 10.41
C THR A 291 4.35 16.66 11.07
N ILE A 292 4.32 15.39 10.67
CA ILE A 292 3.43 14.38 11.28
C ILE A 292 3.67 14.29 12.80
N ASN A 293 4.93 14.36 13.25
CA ASN A 293 5.25 14.26 14.67
C ASN A 293 5.12 15.58 15.44
N GLU A 294 5.29 16.73 14.77
CA GLU A 294 5.02 18.05 15.35
C GLU A 294 3.56 18.18 15.81
N TRP A 295 2.63 17.56 15.07
CA TRP A 295 1.20 17.51 15.39
C TRP A 295 0.79 16.24 16.17
N HIS A 296 1.75 15.42 16.61
CA HIS A 296 1.41 14.20 17.34
C HIS A 296 0.90 14.52 18.75
N THR A 297 -0.36 14.16 18.97
CA THR A 297 -1.09 14.32 20.22
C THR A 297 -0.67 13.33 21.31
N CYS A 298 0.00 12.22 20.99
CA CYS A 298 0.44 11.22 21.96
C CYS A 298 1.97 10.98 21.96
N ARG A 299 2.77 12.03 21.73
CA ARG A 299 4.23 11.93 21.53
C ARG A 299 5.00 11.33 22.71
N GLU A 300 4.46 11.40 23.93
CA GLU A 300 5.11 10.80 25.10
C GLU A 300 5.07 9.26 25.06
N ASP A 301 4.21 8.67 24.22
CA ASP A 301 4.13 7.23 23.97
C ASP A 301 4.98 6.76 22.79
N GLY A 302 5.69 7.68 22.12
CA GLY A 302 6.62 7.39 21.05
C GLY A 302 6.32 8.15 19.76
N PRO A 303 7.20 8.04 18.76
CA PRO A 303 7.01 8.71 17.48
C PRO A 303 6.01 7.94 16.60
N ILE A 304 5.28 8.68 15.76
CA ILE A 304 4.54 8.11 14.63
C ILE A 304 5.56 7.68 13.57
N ARG A 305 5.60 6.38 13.28
CA ARG A 305 6.55 5.78 12.33
C ARG A 305 5.93 5.41 10.98
N ALA A 306 4.65 5.08 10.94
CA ALA A 306 3.96 4.60 9.76
C ALA A 306 2.56 5.20 9.63
N SER A 307 1.86 4.81 8.58
CA SER A 307 0.44 5.11 8.34
C SER A 307 -0.31 3.85 7.97
N ASN A 308 -1.63 3.94 7.86
CA ASN A 308 -2.45 2.93 7.17
C ASN A 308 -2.26 3.02 5.62
N PRO A 309 -2.90 2.14 4.82
CA PRO A 309 -2.77 2.11 3.36
C PRO A 309 -2.98 3.43 2.63
N CYS A 310 -3.89 4.27 3.10
CA CYS A 310 -4.30 5.50 2.40
C CYS A 310 -3.73 6.77 3.03
N SER A 311 -2.83 6.65 4.03
CA SER A 311 -2.12 7.75 4.71
C SER A 311 -3.00 8.75 5.49
N GLU A 312 -4.27 8.46 5.74
CA GLU A 312 -5.20 9.29 6.52
C GLU A 312 -5.16 8.99 8.02
N TYR A 313 -4.67 7.82 8.43
CA TYR A 313 -4.47 7.46 9.82
C TYR A 313 -2.97 7.44 10.15
N MET A 314 -2.56 8.41 10.98
CA MET A 314 -1.20 8.63 11.45
C MET A 314 -1.19 8.51 12.97
N PHE A 315 -0.68 7.40 13.49
CA PHE A 315 -0.63 7.16 14.92
C PHE A 315 0.49 6.17 15.28
N LEU A 316 0.59 5.79 16.54
CA LEU A 316 1.59 4.86 17.05
C LEU A 316 1.50 3.51 16.35
N ASP A 317 2.61 2.77 16.26
CA ASP A 317 2.59 1.41 15.73
C ASP A 317 1.71 0.48 16.59
N ASP A 318 1.22 -0.60 15.99
CA ASP A 318 0.31 -1.57 16.60
C ASP A 318 -0.99 -0.94 17.10
N THR A 319 -1.56 -0.06 16.30
CA THR A 319 -2.84 0.59 16.58
C THR A 319 -3.81 0.42 15.43
N ALA A 320 -5.09 0.74 15.68
CA ALA A 320 -6.16 0.58 14.74
C ALA A 320 -7.12 1.75 14.78
N CYS A 321 -7.69 2.08 13.63
CA CYS A 321 -8.67 3.14 13.47
C CYS A 321 -9.94 2.63 12.78
N ASN A 322 -11.07 2.99 13.36
CA ASN A 322 -12.40 2.88 12.78
C ASN A 322 -12.77 4.22 12.16
N LEU A 323 -13.40 4.16 10.98
CA LEU A 323 -13.61 5.33 10.14
C LEU A 323 -15.10 5.52 9.84
N ALA A 324 -15.52 6.78 9.74
CA ALA A 324 -16.81 7.17 9.19
C ALA A 324 -16.67 8.43 8.34
N SER A 325 -17.47 8.54 7.28
CA SER A 325 -17.51 9.73 6.43
C SER A 325 -18.94 10.24 6.30
N ILE A 326 -19.16 11.49 6.73
CA ILE A 326 -20.46 12.14 6.61
C ILE A 326 -20.63 12.70 5.20
N ASN A 327 -21.69 12.31 4.50
CA ASN A 327 -22.00 12.84 3.18
C ASN A 327 -22.53 14.29 3.30
N LEU A 328 -21.73 15.27 2.88
CA LEU A 328 -22.08 16.69 2.99
C LEU A 328 -23.34 17.09 2.21
N MET A 329 -23.66 16.38 1.13
CA MET A 329 -24.87 16.63 0.33
C MET A 329 -26.17 16.46 1.10
N ARG A 330 -26.15 15.72 2.22
CA ARG A 330 -27.34 15.53 3.07
C ARG A 330 -27.67 16.74 3.95
N PHE A 331 -26.79 17.74 3.99
CA PHE A 331 -26.89 18.93 4.82
C PHE A 331 -26.94 20.20 3.98
N TYR A 332 -27.21 20.10 2.69
CA TYR A 332 -27.40 21.25 1.81
C TYR A 332 -28.84 21.30 1.34
N ASP A 333 -29.53 22.38 1.68
CA ASP A 333 -30.87 22.68 1.19
C ASP A 333 -30.73 23.40 -0.16
N GLU A 334 -31.02 22.70 -1.25
CA GLU A 334 -30.90 23.22 -2.62
C GLU A 334 -31.90 24.34 -2.92
N GLU A 335 -33.10 24.30 -2.33
CA GLU A 335 -34.14 25.31 -2.56
C GLU A 335 -33.78 26.63 -1.88
N LYS A 336 -33.20 26.57 -0.68
CA LYS A 336 -32.76 27.74 0.07
C LYS A 336 -31.33 28.17 -0.26
N GLY A 337 -30.53 27.29 -0.83
CA GLY A 337 -29.09 27.50 -1.05
C GLY A 337 -28.29 27.60 0.26
N ILE A 338 -28.71 26.89 1.32
CA ILE A 338 -28.14 27.02 2.67
C ILE A 338 -27.59 25.66 3.14
N PHE A 339 -26.39 25.69 3.73
CA PHE A 339 -25.84 24.54 4.44
C PHE A 339 -26.36 24.49 5.88
N GLU A 340 -26.96 23.38 6.27
CA GLU A 340 -27.58 23.14 7.57
C GLU A 340 -26.53 22.83 8.65
N VAL A 341 -25.82 23.87 9.11
CA VAL A 341 -24.71 23.77 10.06
C VAL A 341 -25.05 23.00 11.33
N GLU A 342 -26.19 23.30 11.97
CA GLU A 342 -26.54 22.67 13.25
C GLU A 342 -26.87 21.18 13.10
N ASN A 343 -27.53 20.78 12.01
CA ASN A 343 -27.77 19.38 11.68
C ASN A 343 -26.46 18.64 11.43
N TYR A 344 -25.52 19.27 10.72
CA TYR A 344 -24.20 18.71 10.46
C TYR A 344 -23.40 18.50 11.75
N ARG A 345 -23.36 19.51 12.63
CA ARG A 345 -22.69 19.43 13.95
C ARG A 345 -23.31 18.32 14.81
N HIS A 346 -24.63 18.20 14.81
CA HIS A 346 -25.33 17.12 15.51
C HIS A 346 -24.91 15.74 14.97
N ALA A 347 -24.86 15.58 13.64
CA ALA A 347 -24.41 14.34 13.02
C ALA A 347 -22.95 14.00 13.37
N CYS A 348 -22.04 14.97 13.39
CA CYS A 348 -20.65 14.76 13.81
C CYS A 348 -20.56 14.20 15.24
N ARG A 349 -21.37 14.73 16.17
CA ARG A 349 -21.40 14.24 17.56
C ARG A 349 -21.92 12.81 17.64
N MET A 350 -23.02 12.50 16.95
CA MET A 350 -23.60 11.15 16.93
C MET A 350 -22.64 10.11 16.34
N TRP A 351 -21.95 10.47 15.26
CA TRP A 351 -20.95 9.58 14.66
C TRP A 351 -19.69 9.42 15.53
N THR A 352 -19.26 10.46 16.24
CA THR A 352 -18.15 10.36 17.21
C THR A 352 -18.48 9.35 18.31
N LEU A 353 -19.69 9.41 18.88
CA LEU A 353 -20.16 8.43 19.86
C LEU A 353 -20.24 7.02 19.26
N THR A 354 -20.77 6.90 18.04
CA THR A 354 -20.90 5.59 17.35
C THR A 354 -19.53 4.93 17.14
N LEU A 355 -18.54 5.71 16.69
CA LEU A 355 -17.18 5.25 16.52
C LEU A 355 -16.60 4.79 17.87
N GLU A 356 -16.76 5.58 18.92
CA GLU A 356 -16.30 5.23 20.26
C GLU A 356 -16.85 3.88 20.75
N ILE A 357 -18.16 3.65 20.63
CA ILE A 357 -18.78 2.37 21.04
C ILE A 357 -18.15 1.19 20.26
N SER A 358 -17.87 1.38 18.96
CA SER A 358 -17.32 0.31 18.12
C SER A 358 -15.88 -0.11 18.47
N VAL A 359 -15.11 0.74 19.16
CA VAL A 359 -13.79 0.35 19.70
C VAL A 359 -13.94 -0.80 20.70
N ILE A 360 -14.91 -0.71 21.62
CA ILE A 360 -15.13 -1.69 22.70
C ILE A 360 -15.74 -3.00 22.18
N MET A 361 -16.50 -2.93 21.08
CA MET A 361 -17.10 -4.11 20.45
C MET A 361 -16.08 -4.99 19.73
N ALA A 362 -14.95 -4.43 19.33
CA ALA A 362 -14.01 -5.06 18.40
C ALA A 362 -13.16 -6.20 18.99
N GLN A 363 -12.56 -6.97 18.09
CA GLN A 363 -11.43 -7.86 18.35
C GLN A 363 -10.27 -7.57 17.39
N PHE A 364 -9.05 -7.94 17.77
CA PHE A 364 -7.80 -7.55 17.11
C PHE A 364 -6.85 -8.74 16.91
N PRO A 365 -5.97 -8.73 15.91
CA PRO A 365 -5.22 -9.93 15.48
C PRO A 365 -4.04 -10.31 16.39
N ASN A 366 -3.65 -9.41 17.31
CA ASN A 366 -2.57 -9.60 18.27
C ASN A 366 -2.90 -8.88 19.60
N ARG A 367 -2.04 -9.10 20.61
CA ARG A 367 -2.21 -8.52 21.95
C ARG A 367 -1.91 -7.02 22.01
N ALA A 368 -0.87 -6.58 21.31
CA ALA A 368 -0.42 -5.19 21.30
C ALA A 368 -1.52 -4.25 20.80
N ILE A 369 -2.13 -4.57 19.65
CA ILE A 369 -3.24 -3.82 19.07
C ILE A 369 -4.46 -3.85 19.98
N ALA A 370 -4.83 -5.02 20.52
CA ALA A 370 -5.96 -5.10 21.43
C ALA A 370 -5.81 -4.19 22.65
N LYS A 371 -4.59 -4.08 23.20
CA LYS A 371 -4.28 -3.21 24.32
C LYS A 371 -4.25 -1.75 23.90
N LYS A 372 -3.50 -1.39 22.85
CA LYS A 372 -3.36 0.00 22.41
C LYS A 372 -4.66 0.59 21.87
N SER A 373 -5.49 -0.20 21.18
CA SER A 373 -6.83 0.25 20.74
C SER A 373 -7.72 0.60 21.93
N PHE A 374 -7.62 -0.14 23.04
CA PHE A 374 -8.31 0.22 24.29
C PHE A 374 -7.68 1.43 24.97
N ASP A 375 -6.35 1.51 25.00
CA ASP A 375 -5.63 2.57 25.72
C ASP A 375 -5.82 3.93 25.08
N PHE A 376 -5.85 4.00 23.74
CA PHE A 376 -5.87 5.26 22.98
C PHE A 376 -7.20 5.60 22.32
N ARG A 377 -8.06 4.61 22.04
CA ARG A 377 -9.43 4.81 21.49
C ARG A 377 -9.46 5.74 20.27
N THR A 378 -8.53 5.57 19.33
CA THR A 378 -8.41 6.47 18.17
C THR A 378 -9.58 6.32 17.20
N LEU A 379 -10.17 7.44 16.80
CA LEU A 379 -11.33 7.51 15.90
C LEU A 379 -10.97 8.32 14.64
N GLY A 380 -11.54 7.97 13.50
CA GLY A 380 -11.41 8.76 12.27
C GLY A 380 -12.74 9.19 11.70
N LEU A 381 -13.21 10.36 12.11
CA LEU A 381 -14.40 10.99 11.54
C LEU A 381 -13.99 11.97 10.44
N GLY A 382 -14.50 11.76 9.23
CA GLY A 382 -14.33 12.65 8.10
C GLY A 382 -15.64 12.99 7.39
N TYR A 383 -15.51 13.52 6.18
CA TYR A 383 -16.64 13.86 5.32
C TYR A 383 -16.37 13.47 3.87
N ALA A 384 -17.43 13.33 3.10
CA ALA A 384 -17.39 13.00 1.68
C ALA A 384 -18.22 14.02 0.86
N ASN A 385 -18.00 14.03 -0.46
CA ASN A 385 -18.74 14.84 -1.42
C ASN A 385 -18.57 16.37 -1.30
N LEU A 386 -17.42 16.84 -0.81
CA LEU A 386 -17.09 18.28 -0.83
C LEU A 386 -17.14 18.85 -2.26
N GLY A 387 -16.59 18.14 -3.25
CA GLY A 387 -16.63 18.60 -4.64
C GLY A 387 -18.05 18.74 -5.18
N ALA A 388 -18.92 17.76 -4.89
CA ALA A 388 -20.33 17.82 -5.28
C ALA A 388 -21.06 18.98 -4.59
N LEU A 389 -20.80 19.21 -3.30
CA LEU A 389 -21.35 20.34 -2.56
C LEU A 389 -20.95 21.67 -3.22
N LEU A 390 -19.65 21.86 -3.48
CA LEU A 390 -19.15 23.09 -4.12
C LEU A 390 -19.75 23.28 -5.52
N MET A 391 -19.86 22.21 -6.32
CA MET A 391 -20.51 22.27 -7.62
C MET A 391 -21.98 22.72 -7.53
N MET A 392 -22.73 22.17 -6.57
CA MET A 392 -24.13 22.54 -6.33
C MET A 392 -24.30 23.97 -5.83
N MET A 393 -23.32 24.48 -5.08
CA MET A 393 -23.25 25.88 -4.67
C MET A 393 -22.80 26.82 -5.80
N GLY A 394 -22.40 26.30 -6.97
CA GLY A 394 -21.83 27.10 -8.06
C GLY A 394 -20.44 27.65 -7.75
N ILE A 395 -19.69 27.00 -6.85
CA ILE A 395 -18.37 27.44 -6.38
C ILE A 395 -17.28 26.55 -7.01
N PRO A 396 -16.31 27.12 -7.73
CA PRO A 396 -15.19 26.35 -8.27
C PRO A 396 -14.36 25.69 -7.17
N TYR A 397 -13.95 24.44 -7.37
CA TYR A 397 -13.16 23.69 -6.39
C TYR A 397 -11.82 24.37 -6.06
N ASP A 398 -11.08 24.77 -7.10
CA ASP A 398 -9.85 25.57 -6.96
C ASP A 398 -10.18 27.08 -6.89
N SER A 399 -10.81 27.49 -5.80
CA SER A 399 -11.06 28.90 -5.50
C SER A 399 -10.82 29.21 -4.04
N GLU A 400 -10.61 30.49 -3.71
CA GLU A 400 -10.49 30.95 -2.32
C GLU A 400 -11.75 30.59 -1.51
N ASN A 401 -12.93 30.75 -2.12
CA ASN A 401 -14.20 30.38 -1.51
C ASN A 401 -14.29 28.86 -1.26
N GLY A 402 -13.89 28.03 -2.24
CA GLY A 402 -13.86 26.57 -2.10
C GLY A 402 -12.95 26.12 -0.95
N ARG A 403 -11.75 26.71 -0.84
CA ARG A 403 -10.81 26.48 0.27
C ARG A 403 -11.38 26.94 1.61
N ALA A 404 -12.01 28.12 1.67
CA ALA A 404 -12.61 28.65 2.89
C ALA A 404 -13.76 27.76 3.39
N ILE A 405 -14.63 27.28 2.49
CA ILE A 405 -15.72 26.35 2.83
C ILE A 405 -15.15 25.02 3.31
N CYS A 406 -14.14 24.46 2.65
CA CYS A 406 -13.45 23.26 3.10
C CYS A 406 -12.94 23.43 4.53
N GLY A 407 -12.20 24.51 4.79
CA GLY A 407 -11.67 24.83 6.12
C GLY A 407 -12.76 24.99 7.18
N ALA A 408 -13.87 25.66 6.85
CA ALA A 408 -15.01 25.80 7.76
C ALA A 408 -15.65 24.45 8.09
N VAL A 409 -15.88 23.59 7.09
CA VAL A 409 -16.41 22.23 7.29
C VAL A 409 -15.46 21.41 8.16
N SER A 410 -14.15 21.38 7.85
CA SER A 410 -13.16 20.64 8.65
C SER A 410 -13.13 21.13 10.10
N ALA A 411 -13.13 22.45 10.31
CA ALA A 411 -13.14 23.04 11.65
C ALA A 411 -14.40 22.67 12.45
N MET A 412 -15.57 22.68 11.80
CA MET A 412 -16.82 22.23 12.41
C MET A 412 -16.79 20.74 12.77
N THR A 413 -16.28 19.87 11.88
CA THR A 413 -16.13 18.44 12.17
C THR A 413 -15.24 18.23 13.38
N THR A 414 -14.05 18.84 13.39
CA THR A 414 -13.07 18.72 14.48
C THR A 414 -13.64 19.24 15.79
N GLY A 415 -14.18 20.45 15.81
CA GLY A 415 -14.74 21.06 17.02
C GLY A 415 -15.90 20.25 17.61
N ALA A 416 -16.81 19.76 16.76
CA ALA A 416 -17.94 18.93 17.21
C ALA A 416 -17.48 17.57 17.75
N ALA A 417 -16.50 16.93 17.10
CA ALA A 417 -15.93 15.67 17.56
C ALA A 417 -15.19 15.82 18.90
N TYR A 418 -14.39 16.88 19.05
CA TYR A 418 -13.65 17.15 20.30
C TYR A 418 -14.58 17.50 21.44
N ALA A 419 -15.62 18.29 21.20
CA ALA A 419 -16.64 18.58 22.20
C ALA A 419 -17.34 17.28 22.68
N MET A 420 -17.76 16.42 21.75
CA MET A 420 -18.35 15.13 22.11
C MET A 420 -17.37 14.23 22.88
N SER A 421 -16.09 14.21 22.47
CA SER A 421 -15.05 13.45 23.15
C SER A 421 -14.83 13.93 24.59
N ALA A 422 -14.79 15.26 24.81
CA ALA A 422 -14.67 15.86 26.13
C ALA A 422 -15.87 15.56 27.04
N GLU A 423 -17.09 15.62 26.49
CA GLU A 423 -18.31 15.24 27.22
C GLU A 423 -18.30 13.76 27.61
N MET A 424 -17.94 12.86 26.69
CA MET A 424 -17.77 11.44 27.01
C MET A 424 -16.71 11.19 28.08
N ALA A 425 -15.61 11.95 28.05
CA ALA A 425 -14.57 11.86 29.06
C ALA A 425 -15.04 12.33 30.45
N GLY A 426 -15.95 13.30 30.51
CA GLY A 426 -16.59 13.74 31.77
C GLY A 426 -17.42 12.64 32.44
N GLU A 427 -18.08 11.80 31.65
CA GLU A 427 -18.95 10.71 32.14
C GLU A 427 -18.22 9.37 32.34
N LEU A 428 -17.30 9.04 31.43
CA LEU A 428 -16.66 7.71 31.35
C LEU A 428 -15.17 7.72 31.72
N GLY A 429 -14.59 8.89 31.98
CA GLY A 429 -13.15 9.09 32.08
C GLY A 429 -12.48 9.24 30.70
N SER A 430 -11.32 9.90 30.72
CA SER A 430 -10.45 10.02 29.55
C SER A 430 -9.86 8.66 29.12
N PHE A 431 -9.25 8.61 27.93
CA PHE A 431 -8.50 7.42 27.52
C PHE A 431 -7.27 7.23 28.43
N ALA A 432 -6.79 5.98 28.55
CA ALA A 432 -5.87 5.57 29.62
C ALA A 432 -4.58 6.40 29.68
N ASN A 433 -4.05 6.80 28.52
CA ASN A 433 -2.80 7.55 28.41
C ASN A 433 -2.99 9.08 28.29
N PHE A 434 -4.18 9.61 28.61
CA PHE A 434 -4.45 11.04 28.52
C PHE A 434 -3.53 11.87 29.43
N GLU A 435 -3.41 11.53 30.71
CA GLU A 435 -2.62 12.32 31.66
C GLU A 435 -1.15 12.43 31.23
N LYS A 436 -0.60 11.34 30.70
CA LYS A 436 0.75 11.31 30.14
C LYS A 436 0.90 12.27 28.95
N ASN A 437 -0.13 12.38 28.11
CA ASN A 437 -0.12 13.18 26.89
C ASN A 437 -0.92 14.49 26.97
N ARG A 438 -1.23 14.95 28.18
CA ARG A 438 -2.09 16.13 28.38
C ARG A 438 -1.47 17.39 27.76
N SER A 439 -0.17 17.58 27.92
CA SER A 439 0.54 18.75 27.37
C SER A 439 0.66 18.76 25.84
N PRO A 440 0.95 17.65 25.14
CA PRO A 440 0.96 17.66 23.67
C PRO A 440 -0.45 17.66 23.03
N MET A 441 -1.52 17.44 23.81
CA MET A 441 -2.91 17.51 23.34
C MET A 441 -3.57 18.89 23.47
N LEU A 442 -3.10 19.72 24.40
CA LEU A 442 -3.64 21.05 24.73
C LEU A 442 -2.66 22.14 24.28
#